data_AF-A0A5B7JL02-F1
#
_entry.id   AF-A0A5B7JL02-F1
#
_cell.length_a   1.000
_cell.length_b   1.000
_cell.length_c   1.000
_cell.angle_alpha   90.00
_cell.angle_beta   90.00
_cell.angle_gamma   90.00
#
_symmetry.space_group_name_H-M   'P 1'
#
loop_
_entity.id
_entity.type
_entity.pdbx_description
1 polymer ?
#
loop_
_entity_poly.entity_id
_entity_poly.type
_entity_poly.pdbx_seq_one_letter_code
_entity_poly.pdbx_strand_id
1 'polypeptide(L)' 'MVNNCSARVKKIGDRGIKVLTQCVQGQNVKRNEAPVVGNLLLKINAKIGGINNVLGKQQHLVVM' A
#
# COMPACT_ATOMS: atom_id res chain seq x y z
N MET A 1 -12.12 -15.40 12.52
CA MET A 1 -12.27 -15.68 11.08
C MET A 1 -11.68 -14.46 10.35
N VAL A 2 -10.61 -14.46 9.56
CA VAL A 2 -9.87 -15.47 8.80
C VAL A 2 -8.40 -14.99 8.73
N ASN A 3 -7.47 -15.66 9.42
CA ASN A 3 -6.05 -15.26 9.46
C ASN A 3 -5.26 -15.64 8.19
N ASN A 4 -5.94 -16.07 7.11
CA ASN A 4 -5.30 -16.57 5.89
C ASN A 4 -5.90 -16.04 4.57
N CYS A 5 -6.79 -15.03 4.62
CA CYS A 5 -7.34 -14.45 3.39
C CYS A 5 -6.27 -13.74 2.56
N SER A 6 -5.33 -13.05 3.20
CA SER A 6 -4.26 -12.32 2.50
C SER A 6 -3.42 -13.23 1.61
N ALA A 7 -3.10 -14.45 2.05
CA ALA A 7 -2.31 -15.39 1.26
C ALA A 7 -3.07 -15.87 0.01
N ARG A 8 -4.37 -16.16 0.13
CA ARG A 8 -5.22 -16.55 -1.00
C ARG A 8 -5.41 -15.39 -1.99
N VAL A 9 -5.72 -14.19 -1.48
CA VAL A 9 -5.86 -12.97 -2.29
C VAL A 9 -4.57 -12.68 -3.03
N LYS A 10 -3.41 -12.81 -2.37
CA LYS A 10 -2.12 -12.60 -3.04
C LYS A 10 -1.80 -13.67 -4.07
N LYS A 11 -2.09 -14.95 -3.77
CA LYS A 11 -1.87 -16.06 -4.71
C LYS A 11 -2.71 -15.88 -5.98
N ILE A 12 -3.99 -15.59 -5.84
CA ILE A 12 -4.91 -15.48 -6.97
C ILE A 12 -4.70 -14.13 -7.68
N GLY A 13 -4.72 -13.03 -6.93
CA GLY A 13 -4.59 -11.67 -7.46
C GLY A 13 -3.28 -11.47 -8.20
N ASP A 14 -2.15 -11.51 -7.49
CA ASP A 14 -0.86 -11.15 -8.08
C ASP A 14 -0.31 -12.20 -9.04
N ARG A 15 -0.44 -13.49 -8.71
CA ARG A 15 0.15 -14.56 -9.54
C ARG A 15 -0.83 -15.20 -10.51
N GLY A 16 -2.10 -15.35 -10.12
CA GLY A 16 -3.11 -15.98 -10.97
C GLY A 16 -3.61 -15.03 -12.07
N ILE A 17 -4.12 -13.87 -11.68
CA ILE A 17 -4.77 -12.91 -12.60
C ILE A 17 -3.95 -11.64 -12.85
N LYS A 18 -2.74 -11.54 -12.27
CA LYS A 18 -1.79 -10.42 -12.43
C LYS A 18 -2.39 -9.04 -12.07
N VAL A 19 -3.26 -9.01 -11.07
CA VAL A 19 -3.82 -7.77 -10.51
C VAL A 19 -2.99 -7.35 -9.31
N LEU A 20 -2.59 -6.09 -9.27
CA LEU A 20 -1.91 -5.51 -8.11
C LEU A 20 -2.87 -5.43 -6.91
N THR A 21 -2.52 -6.06 -5.79
CA THR A 21 -3.35 -6.08 -4.57
C THR A 21 -2.68 -5.41 -3.37
N GLN A 22 -3.45 -4.73 -2.52
CA GLN A 22 -3.01 -4.18 -1.24
C GLN A 22 -4.00 -4.53 -0.13
N CYS A 23 -3.59 -5.38 0.81
CA CYS A 23 -4.41 -5.75 1.96
C CYS A 23 -4.25 -4.74 3.11
N VAL A 24 -5.34 -4.46 3.80
CA VAL A 24 -5.37 -3.62 5.01
C VAL A 24 -6.24 -4.33 6.06
N GLN A 25 -5.82 -4.30 7.32
CA GLN A 25 -6.62 -4.87 8.40
C GLN A 25 -7.86 -3.99 8.63
N GLY A 26 -9.03 -4.61 8.80
CA GLY A 26 -10.29 -3.86 8.97
C GLY A 26 -10.26 -2.86 10.13
N GLN A 27 -9.52 -3.14 11.20
CA GLN A 27 -9.32 -2.20 12.30
C GLN A 27 -8.64 -0.89 11.85
N ASN A 28 -7.63 -1.01 10.98
CA ASN A 28 -6.88 0.14 10.47
C ASN A 28 -7.72 0.97 9.50
N VAL A 29 -8.63 0.33 8.77
CA VAL A 29 -9.64 1.03 7.96
C VAL A 29 -10.61 1.82 8.85
N LYS A 30 -11.08 1.21 9.96
CA LYS A 30 -12.00 1.86 10.88
C LYS A 30 -11.39 3.06 11.61
N ARG A 31 -10.12 2.95 12.04
CA ARG A 31 -9.41 4.03 12.73
C ARG A 31 -9.02 5.18 11.80
N ASN A 32 -8.67 4.86 10.55
CA ASN A 32 -8.34 5.83 9.50
C ASN A 32 -7.32 6.90 9.92
N GLU A 33 -6.31 6.49 10.69
CA GLU A 33 -5.28 7.41 11.18
C GLU A 33 -4.39 7.88 10.01
N ALA A 34 -4.15 9.18 9.91
CA ALA A 34 -3.27 9.79 8.91
C ALA A 34 -1.91 9.06 8.72
N PRO A 35 -1.16 8.67 9.77
CA PRO A 35 0.09 7.92 9.60
C PRO A 35 -0.11 6.54 8.96
N VAL A 36 -1.22 5.88 9.24
CA VAL A 36 -1.55 4.57 8.66
C VAL A 36 -1.91 4.71 7.19
N VAL A 37 -2.67 5.75 6.83
CA VAL A 37 -3.02 6.06 5.44
C VAL A 37 -1.78 6.46 4.64
N GLY A 38 -0.90 7.31 5.19
CA GLY A 38 0.36 7.68 4.52
C GLY A 38 1.22 6.45 4.20
N ASN A 39 1.42 5.58 5.18
CA ASN A 39 2.15 4.33 4.98
C ASN A 39 1.48 3.37 3.98
N LEU A 40 0.15 3.40 3.89
CA LEU A 40 -0.60 2.64 2.90
C LEU A 40 -0.36 3.17 1.48
N LEU A 41 -0.40 4.49 1.29
CA LEU A 41 -0.15 5.14 0.01
C LEU A 41 1.28 4.89 -0.49
N LEU A 42 2.28 4.92 0.39
CA LEU A 42 3.66 4.56 0.03
C LEU A 42 3.77 3.14 -0.54
N LYS A 43 3.00 2.19 -0.01
CA LYS A 43 2.97 0.80 -0.50
C LYS A 43 2.24 0.66 -1.83
N ILE A 44 1.17 1.43 -2.04
CA ILE A 44 0.42 1.45 -3.30
C ILE A 44 1.28 2.08 -4.40
N ASN A 45 1.91 3.23 -4.13
CA ASN A 45 2.79 3.94 -5.06
C ASN A 45 3.90 3.01 -5.58
N ALA A 46 4.59 2.29 -4.68
CA ALA A 46 5.62 1.33 -5.07
C ALA A 46 5.09 0.17 -5.94
N LYS A 47 3.84 -0.28 -5.75
CA LYS A 47 3.24 -1.38 -6.52
C LYS A 47 2.90 -1.00 -7.95
N ILE A 48 2.48 0.25 -8.17
CA ILE A 48 2.19 0.77 -9.50
C ILE A 48 3.45 1.30 -10.22
N GLY A 49 4.64 1.07 -9.65
CA GLY A 49 5.92 1.48 -10.22
C GLY A 49 6.37 2.90 -9.87
N GLY A 50 5.67 3.59 -8.96
CA GLY A 50 6.05 4.90 -8.47
C GLY A 50 7.24 4.87 -7.51
N ILE A 51 7.99 5.97 -7.46
CA ILE A 51 9.16 6.14 -6.61
C ILE A 51 8.80 7.07 -5.45
N ASN A 52 8.88 6.57 -4.21
CA ASN A 52 8.53 7.37 -3.02
C ASN A 52 9.61 8.41 -2.70
N ASN A 53 10.88 8.00 -2.70
CA ASN A 53 12.01 8.84 -2.35
C ASN A 53 13.22 8.46 -3.21
N VAL A 54 14.04 9.45 -3.57
CA VAL A 54 15.35 9.27 -4.21
C VAL A 54 16.42 9.85 -3.28
N LEU A 55 17.52 9.13 -3.12
CA LEU A 55 18.67 9.62 -2.35
C LEU A 55 19.36 10.70 -3.18
N GLY A 56 19.33 11.95 -2.71
CA GLY A 56 20.01 13.08 -3.38
C GLY A 56 19.12 13.94 -4.28
N LYS A 57 18.29 14.77 -3.65
CA LYS A 57 17.99 16.20 -3.94
C LYS A 57 16.87 16.60 -2.97
N GLN A 58 17.09 17.65 -2.19
CA GLN A 58 16.08 18.19 -1.27
C GLN A 58 14.76 18.42 -2.03
N GLN A 59 13.69 17.74 -1.60
CA GLN A 59 12.35 18.05 -2.10
C GLN A 59 11.92 19.35 -1.43
N HIS A 60 12.05 20.45 -2.16
CA HIS A 60 11.37 21.69 -1.81
C HIS A 60 9.86 21.45 -1.93
N LEU A 61 9.21 21.30 -0.78
CA LEU A 61 7.83 21.65 -0.47
C LEU A 61 6.86 21.70 -1.66
N VAL A 62 6.00 20.69 -1.78
CA VAL A 62 4.63 20.87 -2.29
C VAL A 62 3.69 20.27 -1.26
N VAL A 63 3.44 21.05 -0.21
CA VAL A 63 2.20 20.92 0.56
C VAL A 63 1.12 21.52 -0.36
N MET A 64 0.18 20.68 -0.77
CA MET A 64 -1.07 21.13 -1.37
C MET A 64 -2.19 20.83 -0.39
#